data_AF-A0A8T1I736-F1
#
_entry.id   AF-A0A8T1I736-F1
#
_cell.length_a   1.000
_cell.length_b   1.000
_cell.length_c   1.000
_cell.angle_alpha   90.00
_cell.angle_beta   90.00
_cell.angle_gamma   90.00
#
_symmetry.space_group_name_H-M   'P 1'
#
loop_
_entity.id
_entity.type
_entity.pdbx_description
1 polymer ?
#
loop_
_entity_poly.entity_id
_entity_poly.type
_entity_poly.pdbx_seq_one_letter_code
_entity_poly.pdbx_strand_id
1 'polypeptide(L)' 'MTRQVYANGKQYSSVGDITEALYETWDATEMDTIKSFIEPMPRRCKECIKKHGNKTHY' A
#
# COMPACT_ATOMS: atom_id res chain seq x y z
N MET A 1 13.85 -19.80 8.05
CA MET A 1 13.01 -19.46 6.88
C MET A 1 12.77 -17.96 6.89
N THR A 2 13.46 -17.24 6.02
CA THR A 2 13.48 -15.77 5.96
C THR A 2 12.14 -15.29 5.38
N ARG A 3 11.43 -14.47 6.14
CA ARG A 3 10.12 -13.89 5.79
C ARG A 3 10.25 -13.17 4.43
N GLN A 4 9.40 -13.46 3.45
CA GLN A 4 9.33 -12.69 2.21
C GLN A 4 8.89 -11.26 2.55
N VAL A 5 9.83 -10.32 2.59
CA VAL A 5 9.61 -8.95 3.08
C VAL A 5 9.12 -8.01 1.96
N TYR A 6 9.32 -8.37 0.68
CA TYR A 6 9.08 -7.48 -0.46
C TYR A 6 8.25 -8.14 -1.55
N ALA A 7 7.62 -7.32 -2.41
CA ALA A 7 6.86 -7.77 -3.57
C ALA A 7 7.73 -8.73 -4.43
N ASN A 8 7.12 -9.85 -4.85
CA ASN A 8 7.79 -10.94 -5.58
C ASN A 8 8.95 -11.64 -4.83
N GLY A 9 9.10 -11.43 -3.52
CA GLY A 9 10.18 -12.05 -2.75
C GLY A 9 11.58 -11.53 -3.09
N LYS A 10 11.69 -10.38 -3.77
CA LYS A 10 12.97 -9.80 -4.16
C LYS A 10 13.74 -9.38 -2.90
N GLN A 11 14.92 -9.93 -2.70
CA GLN A 11 15.84 -9.50 -1.65
C GLN A 11 16.81 -8.47 -2.24
N TYR A 12 17.10 -7.45 -1.45
CA TYR A 12 18.02 -6.38 -1.81
C TYR A 12 19.28 -6.50 -0.95
N SER A 13 20.45 -6.26 -1.55
CA SER A 13 21.75 -6.38 -0.90
C SER A 13 22.10 -5.17 -0.03
N SER A 14 21.53 -4.00 -0.31
CA SER A 14 21.80 -2.76 0.40
C SER A 14 20.54 -1.92 0.62
N VAL A 15 20.60 -0.99 1.58
CA VAL A 15 19.56 0.04 1.77
C VAL A 15 19.46 0.95 0.56
N GLY A 16 20.58 1.18 -0.16
CA GLY A 16 20.59 1.95 -1.41
C GLY A 16 19.71 1.30 -2.47
N ASP A 17 19.86 -0.01 -2.67
CA ASP A 17 19.11 -0.77 -3.68
C ASP A 17 17.60 -0.80 -3.37
N ILE A 18 17.23 -0.87 -2.08
CA ILE A 18 15.83 -0.79 -1.64
C ILE A 18 15.27 0.60 -1.93
N THR A 19 16.06 1.64 -1.65
CA THR A 19 15.65 3.03 -1.81
C THR A 19 15.40 3.34 -3.28
N GLU A 20 16.32 2.94 -4.16
CA GLU A 20 16.17 3.09 -5.61
C GLU A 20 14.92 2.36 -6.12
N ALA A 21 14.76 1.08 -5.76
CA ALA A 21 13.59 0.31 -6.18
C ALA A 21 12.26 0.84 -5.63
N LEU A 22 12.26 1.46 -4.44
CA LEU A 22 11.08 2.11 -3.89
C LEU A 22 10.66 3.29 -4.76
N TYR A 23 11.61 4.15 -5.15
CA TYR A 23 11.34 5.28 -6.04
C TYR A 23 10.89 4.82 -7.42
N GLU A 24 11.55 3.83 -8.02
CA GLU A 24 11.12 3.25 -9.29
C GLU A 24 9.69 2.70 -9.22
N THR A 25 9.36 1.99 -8.14
CA THR A 25 8.01 1.43 -7.94
C THR A 25 6.97 2.54 -7.77
N TRP A 26 7.33 3.60 -7.04
CA TRP A 26 6.47 4.76 -6.86
C TRP A 26 6.21 5.48 -8.18
N ASP A 27 7.26 5.75 -8.95
CA ASP A 27 7.16 6.44 -10.25
C ASP A 27 6.41 5.60 -11.29
N ALA A 28 6.52 4.27 -11.22
CA ALA A 28 5.76 3.34 -12.04
C ALA A 28 4.30 3.17 -11.60
N THR A 29 3.90 3.70 -10.43
CA THR A 29 2.52 3.56 -9.93
C THR A 29 1.58 4.41 -10.76
N GLU A 30 0.66 3.76 -11.47
CA GLU A 30 -0.31 4.44 -12.31
C GLU A 30 -1.28 5.31 -11.47
N MET A 31 -1.56 6.52 -11.96
CA MET A 31 -2.48 7.45 -11.29
C MET A 31 -3.88 6.83 -11.09
N ASP A 32 -4.32 5.96 -12.01
CA ASP A 32 -5.61 5.28 -11.88
C ASP A 32 -5.62 4.26 -10.74
N THR A 33 -4.47 3.67 -10.40
CA THR A 33 -4.33 2.85 -9.18
C THR A 33 -4.58 3.73 -7.94
N ILE A 34 -3.99 4.92 -7.88
CA ILE A 34 -4.18 5.86 -6.77
C ILE A 34 -5.66 6.28 -6.68
N LYS A 35 -6.30 6.62 -7.81
CA LYS A 35 -7.73 6.96 -7.84
C LYS A 35 -8.60 5.80 -7.33
N SER A 36 -8.29 4.57 -7.71
CA SER A 36 -9.04 3.38 -7.26
C SER A 36 -9.00 3.19 -5.73
N PHE A 37 -7.96 3.71 -5.05
CA PHE A 37 -7.91 3.74 -3.59
C PHE A 37 -8.70 4.89 -2.97
N ILE A 38 -8.79 6.04 -3.65
CA ILE A 38 -9.52 7.23 -3.18
C ILE A 38 -11.03 7.06 -3.34
N GLU A 39 -11.48 6.52 -4.48
CA GLU A 39 -12.90 6.30 -4.79
C GLU A 39 -13.71 5.60 -3.68
N PRO A 40 -13.22 4.54 -3.01
CA PRO A 40 -13.96 3.89 -1.93
C PRO A 40 -13.87 4.63 -0.59
N MET A 41 -13.05 5.66 -0.42
CA MET A 41 -12.85 6.34 0.88
C MET A 41 -14.14 6.83 1.53
N PRO A 42 -15.11 7.43 0.82
CA PRO A 42 -16.39 7.81 1.41
C PRO A 42 -17.14 6.62 2.03
N ARG A 43 -17.04 5.43 1.44
CA ARG A 43 -17.63 4.19 1.98
C ARG A 43 -16.89 3.73 3.24
N ARG A 44 -15.56 3.78 3.25
CA ARG A 44 -14.74 3.44 4.43
C ARG A 44 -15.07 4.34 5.62
N CYS A 45 -15.16 5.65 5.39
CA CYS A 45 -15.54 6.62 6.42
C CYS A 45 -16.95 6.35 6.97
N LYS A 46 -17.93 6.06 6.10
CA LYS A 46 -19.30 5.69 6.53
C LYS A 46 -19.31 4.44 7.42
N GLU A 47 -18.47 3.44 7.12
CA GLU A 47 -18.36 2.25 7.97
C GLU A 47 -17.73 2.56 9.32
N CYS A 48 -16.64 3.34 9.34
CA CYS A 48 -16.01 3.76 10.59
C CYS A 48 -17.01 4.49 11.51
N ILE A 49 -17.83 5.38 10.95
CA ILE A 49 -18.91 6.07 11.68
C ILE A 49 -19.92 5.05 12.23
N LYS A 50 -20.42 4.13 11.39
CA LYS A 50 -21.37 3.08 11.82
C LYS A 50 -20.82 2.18 12.91
N LYS A 51 -19.50 1.98 12.94
CA LYS A 51 -18.82 1.18 13.95
C LYS A 51 -18.40 2.00 15.18
N HIS A 52 -18.80 3.26 15.28
CA HIS A 52 -18.40 4.16 16.37
C HIS A 52 -16.87 4.24 16.54
N GLY A 53 -16.13 4.27 15.44
CA GLY A 53 -14.67 4.33 15.44
C GLY A 53 -13.97 2.97 15.64
N ASN A 54 -14.70 1.87 15.79
CA ASN A 54 -14.11 0.54 15.86
C ASN A 54 -13.58 0.05 14.50
N LYS A 55 -12.72 -0.97 14.55
CA LYS A 55 -12.05 -1.58 13.39
C LYS A 55 -13.00 -1.87 12.21
N THR A 56 -12.67 -1.32 11.05
CA THR A 56 -13.31 -1.62 9.77
C THR A 56 -12.79 -2.93 9.17
N HIS A 57 -13.45 -3.45 8.12
CA HIS A 57 -12.91 -4.59 7.38
C HIS A 57 -11.77 -4.20 6.41
N TYR A 58 -11.63 -2.89 6.14
CA TYR A 58 -10.46 -2.29 5.51
C TYR A 58 -9.32 -2.13 6.51
#